data_AF-A0A7R7VXI6-F1
#
_entry.id   AF-A0A7R7VXI6-F1
#
_cell.length_a   1.000
_cell.length_b   1.000
_cell.length_c   1.000
_cell.angle_alpha   90.00
_cell.angle_beta   90.00
_cell.angle_gamma   90.00
#
_symmetry.space_group_name_H-M   'P 1'
#
loop_
_entity.id
_entity.type
_entity.pdbx_description
1 polymer ?
#
loop_
_entity_poly.entity_id
_entity_poly.type
_entity_poly.pdbx_seq_one_letter_code
_entity_poly.pdbx_strand_id
1 'polypeptide(L)'
;MSRSSSSSSQSKASSAFSGTTQGKIVELVGDTCWFCESIPVEACHVIAQKDPALSTIIDQKLLLTSLRDVDNGIGLCPTCHNNFDTAPDPRLVIVPTDLDFFINFEEKDYRERTLAANGGFSVPRQCPTKDQYKDHQIANGEILEGSGLYAPYILMRFYATGFKPNLSPRPWHGQPVHMIRRALIALGSLNYRNLPDGVSDKLRTLLELYTRPPPPMQERDVAAGQEKPGKLFRSNDDLDTSTAKRELSGPQTFLSGLKLERRGRESQGHTDHSMSAFTLGPECTALDAISMVMSRRQQIL
;
A
#
# COMPACT_ATOMS: atom_id res chain seq x y z
N MET A 1 -46.96 -25.01 19.94
CA MET A 1 -46.26 -24.37 18.81
C MET A 1 -45.94 -22.94 19.18
N SER A 2 -44.69 -22.63 19.57
CA SER A 2 -44.27 -21.26 19.86
C SER A 2 -42.84 -21.04 19.35
N ARG A 3 -42.83 -20.26 18.27
CA ARG A 3 -41.78 -19.62 17.47
C ARG A 3 -40.41 -19.46 18.14
N SER A 4 -39.41 -20.12 17.56
CA SER A 4 -37.99 -19.81 17.74
C SER A 4 -37.67 -18.50 17.03
N SER A 5 -37.26 -17.49 17.77
CA SER A 5 -36.72 -16.23 17.26
C SER A 5 -35.33 -16.50 16.69
N SER A 6 -35.22 -16.61 15.36
CA SER A 6 -33.93 -16.61 14.67
C SER A 6 -33.32 -15.21 14.78
N SER A 7 -32.42 -15.03 15.75
CA SER A 7 -31.53 -13.88 15.76
C SER A 7 -30.54 -14.06 14.60
N SER A 8 -30.77 -13.33 13.51
CA SER A 8 -29.77 -13.14 12.47
C SER A 8 -28.67 -12.26 13.04
N SER A 9 -27.71 -12.89 13.73
CA SER A 9 -26.44 -12.28 14.10
C SER A 9 -25.66 -12.01 12.82
N GLN A 10 -25.92 -10.85 12.22
CA GLN A 10 -25.09 -10.25 11.20
C GLN A 10 -23.73 -9.96 11.86
N SER A 11 -22.81 -10.92 11.76
CA SER A 11 -21.45 -10.79 12.26
C SER A 11 -20.78 -9.65 11.51
N LYS A 12 -20.72 -8.48 12.13
CA LYS A 12 -19.83 -7.39 11.71
C LYS A 12 -18.44 -7.99 11.58
N ALA A 13 -17.93 -8.11 10.36
CA ALA A 13 -16.62 -8.70 10.11
C ALA A 13 -15.58 -7.94 10.96
N SER A 14 -15.00 -8.62 11.95
CA SER A 14 -14.02 -8.03 12.85
C SER A 14 -12.85 -7.46 12.06
N SER A 15 -12.41 -6.23 12.37
CA SER A 15 -11.24 -5.63 11.75
C SER A 15 -9.92 -6.18 12.30
N ALA A 16 -9.96 -7.07 13.29
CA ALA A 16 -8.77 -7.68 13.85
C ALA A 16 -8.25 -8.84 12.99
N PHE A 17 -6.97 -9.18 13.18
CA PHE A 17 -6.44 -10.47 12.76
C PHE A 17 -7.21 -11.62 13.42
N SER A 18 -7.27 -12.78 12.77
CA SER A 18 -7.76 -13.99 13.43
C SER A 18 -6.82 -14.38 14.57
N GLY A 19 -7.30 -15.08 15.60
CA GLY A 19 -6.44 -15.54 16.70
C GLY A 19 -5.27 -16.41 16.20
N THR A 20 -5.49 -17.24 15.18
CA THR A 20 -4.43 -18.03 14.52
C THR A 20 -3.41 -17.13 13.83
N THR A 21 -3.84 -16.10 13.11
CA THR A 21 -2.91 -15.15 12.46
C THR A 21 -2.11 -14.38 13.50
N GLN A 22 -2.75 -13.90 14.58
CA GLN A 22 -2.06 -13.20 15.67
C GLN A 22 -0.99 -14.08 16.30
N GLY A 23 -1.33 -15.34 16.63
CA GLY A 23 -0.38 -16.31 17.17
C GLY A 23 0.84 -16.51 16.27
N LYS A 24 0.63 -16.66 14.95
CA LYS A 24 1.73 -16.79 13.98
C LYS A 24 2.61 -15.55 13.88
N ILE A 25 2.02 -14.35 13.92
CA ILE A 25 2.78 -13.09 13.89
C ILE A 25 3.68 -12.98 15.13
N VAL A 26 3.14 -13.30 16.31
CA VAL A 26 3.91 -13.31 17.56
C VAL A 26 5.00 -14.38 17.51
N GLU A 27 4.70 -15.58 17.03
CA GLU A 27 5.69 -16.66 16.86
C GLU A 27 6.86 -16.25 15.96
N LEU A 28 6.60 -15.56 14.84
CA LEU A 28 7.64 -15.12 13.90
C LEU A 28 8.57 -14.03 14.46
N VAL A 29 8.06 -13.18 15.34
CA VAL A 29 8.87 -12.14 15.99
C VAL A 29 9.53 -12.67 17.28
N GLY A 30 8.96 -13.72 17.87
CA GLY A 30 9.25 -14.21 19.21
C GLY A 30 8.46 -13.45 20.28
N ASP A 31 8.77 -13.72 21.55
CA ASP A 31 8.02 -13.17 22.70
C ASP A 31 8.31 -11.69 22.97
N THR A 32 9.08 -11.00 22.13
CA THR A 32 9.55 -9.63 22.38
C THR A 32 9.25 -8.69 21.21
N CYS A 33 9.06 -7.40 21.50
CA CYS A 33 8.76 -6.39 20.49
C CYS A 33 9.86 -6.34 19.41
N TRP A 34 9.47 -6.39 18.14
CA TRP A 34 10.42 -6.36 17.01
C TRP A 34 11.38 -5.17 17.06
N PHE A 35 10.92 -4.02 17.57
CA PHE A 35 11.71 -2.80 17.67
C PHE A 35 12.50 -2.66 18.99
N CYS A 36 11.84 -2.81 20.14
CA CYS A 36 12.42 -2.45 21.44
C CYS A 36 12.63 -3.62 22.40
N GLU A 37 12.35 -4.85 21.95
CA GLU A 37 12.53 -6.10 22.72
C GLU A 37 11.70 -6.18 24.02
N SER A 38 10.78 -5.25 24.23
CA SER A 38 9.88 -5.25 25.40
C SER A 38 8.70 -6.19 25.22
N ILE A 39 8.12 -6.60 26.35
CA ILE A 39 6.91 -7.44 26.44
C ILE A 39 5.77 -6.63 27.09
N PRO A 40 4.49 -6.97 26.86
CA PRO A 40 3.98 -7.99 25.93
C PRO A 40 4.03 -7.53 24.46
N VAL A 41 3.85 -8.46 23.53
CA VAL A 41 3.79 -8.22 22.08
C VAL A 41 2.34 -8.32 21.58
N GLU A 42 1.97 -7.40 20.68
CA GLU A 42 0.71 -7.37 19.96
C GLU A 42 0.95 -7.46 18.45
N ALA A 43 0.05 -8.13 17.74
CA ALA A 43 0.07 -8.17 16.28
C ALA A 43 -0.52 -6.87 15.70
N CYS A 44 0.34 -6.05 15.12
CA CYS A 44 0.02 -4.79 14.45
C CYS A 44 -0.12 -5.00 12.93
N HIS A 45 -1.08 -4.31 12.29
CA HIS A 45 -1.21 -4.31 10.84
C HIS A 45 -0.24 -3.28 10.23
N VAL A 46 0.56 -3.69 9.24
CA VAL A 46 1.43 -2.74 8.52
C VAL A 46 0.61 -1.84 7.59
N ILE A 47 -0.25 -2.42 6.75
CA ILE A 47 -1.33 -1.69 6.08
C ILE A 47 -2.61 -1.87 6.90
N ALA A 48 -3.12 -0.77 7.44
CA ALA A 48 -4.36 -0.76 8.20
C ALA A 48 -5.57 -1.00 7.28
N GLN A 49 -6.60 -1.69 7.79
CA GLN A 49 -7.86 -1.88 7.06
C GLN A 49 -8.62 -0.57 6.78
N LYS A 50 -8.33 0.48 7.56
CA LYS A 50 -8.87 1.82 7.40
C LYS A 50 -7.85 2.79 6.78
N ASP A 51 -6.81 2.28 6.11
CA ASP A 51 -5.90 3.15 5.35
C ASP A 51 -6.72 3.93 4.31
N PRO A 52 -6.70 5.27 4.33
CA PRO A 52 -7.51 6.09 3.42
C PRO A 52 -7.12 5.91 1.95
N ALA A 53 -5.92 5.40 1.67
CA ALA A 53 -5.45 5.11 0.31
C ALA A 53 -5.65 3.63 -0.08
N LEU A 54 -6.34 2.81 0.72
CA LEU A 54 -6.45 1.36 0.47
C LEU A 54 -6.97 1.02 -0.93
N SER A 55 -8.00 1.73 -1.42
CA SER A 55 -8.51 1.53 -2.78
C SER A 55 -7.44 1.83 -3.83
N THR A 56 -6.71 2.93 -3.68
CA THR A 56 -5.62 3.30 -4.58
C THR A 56 -4.49 2.28 -4.57
N ILE A 57 -4.12 1.75 -3.41
CA ILE A 57 -3.09 0.70 -3.28
C ILE A 57 -3.51 -0.57 -4.05
N ILE A 58 -4.78 -0.97 -3.92
CA ILE A 58 -5.33 -2.14 -4.62
C ILE A 58 -5.37 -1.90 -6.13
N ASP A 59 -5.83 -0.72 -6.56
CA ASP A 59 -5.93 -0.35 -7.98
C ASP A 59 -4.54 -0.31 -8.63
N GLN A 60 -3.53 0.18 -7.90
CA GLN A 60 -2.14 0.22 -8.32
C GLN A 60 -1.41 -1.13 -8.17
N LYS A 61 -2.09 -2.20 -7.75
CA LYS A 61 -1.49 -3.53 -7.54
C LYS A 61 -0.30 -3.56 -6.56
N LEU A 62 -0.31 -2.64 -5.60
CA LEU A 62 0.70 -2.55 -4.53
C LEU A 62 0.36 -3.40 -3.30
N LEU A 63 -0.87 -3.91 -3.19
CA LEU A 63 -1.30 -4.85 -2.14
C LEU A 63 -1.11 -6.29 -2.62
N LEU A 64 -0.07 -6.97 -2.12
CA LEU A 64 0.32 -8.31 -2.61
C LEU A 64 -0.30 -9.47 -1.82
N THR A 65 -0.76 -9.21 -0.59
CA THR A 65 -1.41 -10.20 0.26
C THR A 65 -2.67 -9.63 0.90
N SER A 66 -3.48 -10.51 1.50
CA SER A 66 -4.65 -10.07 2.26
C SER A 66 -4.22 -9.19 3.43
N LEU A 67 -5.03 -8.19 3.78
CA LEU A 67 -4.78 -7.35 4.95
C LEU A 67 -4.75 -8.16 6.26
N ARG A 68 -5.37 -9.35 6.27
CA ARG A 68 -5.40 -10.27 7.41
C ARG A 68 -4.35 -11.38 7.33
N ASP A 69 -3.46 -11.31 6.36
CA ASP A 69 -2.36 -12.25 6.21
C ASP A 69 -1.26 -11.96 7.23
N VAL A 70 -0.52 -13.00 7.61
CA VAL A 70 0.66 -12.91 8.47
C VAL A 70 1.70 -11.96 7.87
N ASP A 71 1.78 -11.91 6.54
CA ASP A 71 2.69 -11.05 5.78
C ASP A 71 2.35 -9.54 5.85
N ASN A 72 1.17 -9.18 6.35
CA ASN A 72 0.80 -7.79 6.65
C ASN A 72 0.91 -7.49 8.16
N GLY A 73 1.50 -8.40 8.94
CA GLY A 73 1.61 -8.31 10.40
C GLY A 73 3.03 -8.02 10.88
N ILE A 74 3.15 -7.23 11.94
CA ILE A 74 4.38 -7.04 12.71
C ILE A 74 4.07 -7.12 14.21
N GLY A 75 4.95 -7.79 14.97
CA GLY A 75 4.84 -7.90 16.43
C GLY A 75 5.49 -6.70 17.13
N LEU A 76 4.69 -5.88 17.82
CA LEU A 76 5.17 -4.70 18.56
C LEU A 76 4.59 -4.66 19.97
N CYS A 77 5.32 -4.11 20.94
CA CYS A 77 4.70 -3.82 22.25
C CYS A 77 3.70 -2.66 22.13
N PRO A 78 2.73 -2.51 23.07
CA PRO A 78 1.68 -1.49 22.96
C PRO A 78 2.20 -0.06 22.73
N THR A 79 3.33 0.28 23.35
CA THR A 79 3.95 1.61 23.15
C THR A 79 4.46 1.78 21.73
N CYS A 80 5.19 0.79 21.18
CA CYS A 80 5.73 0.88 19.83
C CYS A 80 4.63 0.78 18.77
N HIS A 81 3.64 -0.07 19.02
CA HIS A 81 2.45 -0.22 18.19
C HIS A 81 1.74 1.13 18.01
N ASN A 82 1.42 1.84 19.10
CA ASN A 82 0.76 3.14 19.01
C ASN A 82 1.59 4.20 18.25
N ASN A 83 2.90 4.22 18.48
CA ASN A 83 3.81 5.17 17.83
C ASN A 83 4.13 4.82 16.36
N PHE A 84 3.96 3.56 15.98
CA PHE A 84 3.99 3.09 14.60
C PHE A 84 2.68 3.44 13.89
N ASP A 85 1.53 3.25 14.55
CA ASP A 85 0.18 3.36 13.97
C ASP A 85 -0.36 4.79 13.81
N THR A 86 0.29 5.79 14.42
CA THR A 86 -0.14 7.19 14.35
C THR A 86 -0.05 7.74 12.91
N ALA A 87 -1.14 7.62 12.15
CA ALA A 87 -1.18 7.91 10.71
C ALA A 87 -0.85 9.37 10.29
N PRO A 88 -1.21 10.45 11.02
CA PRO A 88 -0.80 11.78 10.61
C PRO A 88 0.65 12.12 10.99
N ASP A 89 1.22 11.40 11.96
CA ASP A 89 2.52 11.72 12.55
C ASP A 89 3.16 10.46 13.17
N PRO A 90 3.62 9.50 12.35
CA PRO A 90 4.24 8.29 12.87
C PRO A 90 5.54 8.67 13.56
N ARG A 91 5.73 8.20 14.79
CA ARG A 91 6.97 8.46 15.56
C ARG A 91 7.99 7.35 15.39
N LEU A 92 7.54 6.17 14.98
CA LEU A 92 8.37 5.04 14.56
C LEU A 92 8.10 4.76 13.08
N VAL A 93 9.15 4.79 12.28
CA VAL A 93 9.11 4.41 10.86
C VAL A 93 10.05 3.24 10.67
N ILE A 94 9.64 2.25 9.88
CA ILE A 94 10.44 1.09 9.54
C ILE A 94 10.52 1.04 8.03
N VAL A 95 11.72 0.81 7.48
CA VAL A 95 11.98 0.92 6.04
C VAL A 95 12.86 -0.25 5.59
N PRO A 96 12.67 -0.84 4.40
CA PRO A 96 13.67 -1.73 3.82
C PRO A 96 15.05 -1.05 3.79
N THR A 97 16.09 -1.82 4.07
CA THR A 97 17.47 -1.32 4.08
C THR A 97 17.97 -0.89 2.70
N ASP A 98 17.58 -1.62 1.65
CA ASP A 98 17.90 -1.27 0.27
C ASP A 98 16.64 -0.78 -0.47
N LEU A 99 16.45 0.55 -0.46
CA LEU A 99 15.40 1.20 -1.24
C LEU A 99 15.70 1.27 -2.74
N ASP A 100 16.97 1.18 -3.14
CA ASP A 100 17.36 1.26 -4.56
C ASP A 100 16.88 0.03 -5.32
N PHE A 101 16.88 -1.15 -4.68
CA PHE A 101 16.24 -2.35 -5.22
C PHE A 101 14.80 -2.09 -5.69
N PHE A 102 13.98 -1.43 -4.86
CA PHE A 102 12.57 -1.15 -5.17
C PHE A 102 12.42 -0.10 -6.26
N ILE A 103 13.28 0.93 -6.27
CA ILE A 103 13.31 1.96 -7.30
C ILE A 103 13.64 1.31 -8.65
N ASN A 104 14.73 0.56 -8.71
CA ASN A 104 15.19 -0.13 -9.91
C ASN A 104 14.15 -1.13 -10.44
N PHE A 105 13.46 -1.84 -9.53
CA PHE A 105 12.39 -2.76 -9.89
C PHE A 105 11.23 -2.01 -10.56
N GLU A 106 10.70 -0.95 -9.95
CA GLU A 106 9.57 -0.19 -10.49
C GLU A 106 9.93 0.52 -11.80
N GLU A 107 11.15 1.00 -11.96
CA GLU A 107 11.62 1.54 -13.25
C GLU A 107 11.70 0.48 -14.34
N LYS A 108 12.20 -0.72 -14.03
CA LYS A 108 12.23 -1.83 -14.97
C LYS A 108 10.81 -2.27 -15.35
N ASP A 109 9.93 -2.49 -14.38
CA ASP A 109 8.53 -2.84 -14.60
C ASP A 109 7.82 -1.80 -15.48
N TYR A 110 8.02 -0.51 -15.21
CA TYR A 110 7.42 0.55 -16.03
C TYR A 110 7.91 0.54 -17.48
N ARG A 111 9.21 0.31 -17.71
CA ARG A 111 9.77 0.17 -19.06
C ARG A 111 9.16 -1.04 -19.79
N GLU A 112 9.02 -2.17 -19.12
CA GLU A 112 8.42 -3.38 -19.71
C GLU A 112 6.94 -3.15 -20.06
N ARG A 113 6.17 -2.50 -19.18
CA ARG A 113 4.79 -2.10 -19.48
C ARG A 113 4.69 -1.11 -20.63
N THR A 114 5.66 -0.20 -20.75
CA THR A 114 5.71 0.75 -21.87
C THR A 114 5.96 0.04 -23.19
N LEU A 115 6.89 -0.92 -23.22
CA LEU A 115 7.15 -1.75 -24.41
C LEU A 115 5.90 -2.57 -24.81
N ALA A 116 5.22 -3.16 -23.82
CA ALA A 116 3.97 -3.88 -24.07
C ALA A 116 2.87 -2.95 -24.63
N ALA A 117 2.71 -1.77 -24.04
CA ALA A 117 1.72 -0.76 -24.47
C ALA A 117 1.96 -0.28 -25.90
N ASN A 118 3.22 -0.10 -26.30
CA ASN A 118 3.61 0.21 -27.68
C ASN A 118 3.30 -0.94 -28.65
N GLY A 119 3.33 -2.20 -28.17
CA GLY A 119 2.87 -3.37 -28.93
C GLY A 119 1.34 -3.51 -28.99
N GLY A 120 0.59 -2.63 -28.33
CA GLY A 120 -0.87 -2.71 -28.18
C GLY A 120 -1.35 -3.67 -27.09
N PHE A 121 -0.48 -4.06 -26.15
CA PHE A 121 -0.82 -4.93 -25.03
C PHE A 121 -0.81 -4.17 -23.71
N SER A 122 -1.76 -4.47 -22.82
CA SER A 122 -1.76 -3.97 -21.45
C SER A 122 -1.27 -5.06 -20.50
N VAL A 123 -0.20 -4.78 -19.76
CA VAL A 123 0.37 -5.68 -18.74
C VAL A 123 0.19 -5.03 -17.37
N PRO A 124 -0.31 -5.76 -16.36
CA PRO A 124 -0.47 -5.22 -15.01
C PRO A 124 0.89 -4.89 -14.38
N ARG A 125 0.92 -3.87 -13.51
CA ARG A 125 2.09 -3.55 -12.68
C ARG A 125 2.49 -4.79 -11.87
N GLN A 126 3.78 -5.11 -11.85
CA GLN A 126 4.37 -6.05 -10.93
C GLN A 126 5.03 -5.32 -9.77
N CYS A 127 5.08 -5.96 -8.61
CA CYS A 127 5.81 -5.47 -7.46
C CYS A 127 6.76 -6.56 -6.95
N PRO A 128 7.90 -6.16 -6.36
CA PRO A 128 8.81 -7.14 -5.79
C PRO A 128 8.16 -7.85 -4.60
N THR A 129 8.28 -9.18 -4.59
CA THR A 129 7.84 -10.01 -3.46
C THR A 129 8.87 -9.99 -2.34
N LYS A 130 8.45 -10.39 -1.13
CA LYS A 130 9.37 -10.61 0.00
C LYS A 130 10.52 -11.58 -0.34
N ASP A 131 10.26 -12.61 -1.14
CA ASP A 131 11.28 -13.58 -1.53
C ASP A 131 12.28 -12.97 -2.52
N GLN A 132 11.82 -12.19 -3.49
CA GLN A 132 12.71 -11.48 -4.42
C GLN A 132 13.63 -10.49 -3.69
N TYR A 133 13.10 -9.78 -2.69
CA TYR A 133 13.91 -8.86 -1.88
C TYR A 133 14.94 -9.62 -1.02
N LYS A 134 14.53 -10.71 -0.36
CA LYS A 134 15.43 -11.59 0.38
C LYS A 134 16.54 -12.14 -0.52
N ASP A 135 16.18 -12.67 -1.69
CA ASP A 135 17.13 -13.29 -2.62
C ASP A 135 18.14 -12.27 -3.15
N HIS A 136 17.71 -11.02 -3.39
CA HIS A 136 18.60 -9.90 -3.73
C HIS A 136 19.63 -9.63 -2.63
N GLN A 137 19.20 -9.59 -1.37
CA GLN A 137 20.10 -9.36 -0.25
C GLN A 137 21.07 -10.53 -0.01
N ILE A 138 20.63 -11.77 -0.26
CA ILE A 138 21.52 -12.95 -0.24
C ILE A 138 22.56 -12.83 -1.36
N ALA A 139 22.14 -12.47 -2.58
CA ALA A 139 23.03 -12.34 -3.72
C ALA A 139 24.11 -11.25 -3.52
N ASN A 140 23.78 -10.19 -2.79
CA ASN A 140 24.71 -9.11 -2.44
C ASN A 140 25.56 -9.39 -1.20
N GLY A 141 25.34 -10.52 -0.51
CA GLY A 141 26.05 -10.87 0.73
C GLY A 141 25.64 -10.04 1.95
N GLU A 142 24.47 -9.40 1.92
CA GLU A 142 23.93 -8.61 3.05
C GLU A 142 23.32 -9.50 4.14
N ILE A 143 22.73 -10.62 3.74
CA ILE A 143 22.23 -11.66 4.65
C ILE A 143 22.66 -13.04 4.17
N LEU A 144 22.81 -13.98 5.10
CA LEU A 144 23.12 -15.39 4.78
C LEU A 144 21.84 -16.21 4.57
N GLU A 145 20.82 -15.96 5.39
CA GLU A 145 19.54 -16.66 5.39
C GLU A 145 18.45 -15.81 6.07
N GLY A 146 17.21 -16.29 6.03
CA GLY A 146 16.09 -15.70 6.76
C GLY A 146 15.21 -14.80 5.91
N SER A 147 14.95 -13.59 6.40
CA SER A 147 14.07 -12.61 5.74
C SER A 147 14.83 -11.33 5.42
N GLY A 148 14.27 -10.50 4.54
CA GLY A 148 14.88 -9.22 4.19
C GLY A 148 15.03 -8.28 5.40
N LEU A 149 16.04 -7.42 5.36
CA LEU A 149 16.40 -6.50 6.43
C LEU A 149 15.68 -5.16 6.33
N TYR A 150 15.24 -4.67 7.48
CA TYR A 150 14.54 -3.41 7.64
C TYR A 150 15.17 -2.58 8.77
N ALA A 151 15.35 -1.30 8.53
CA ALA A 151 15.91 -0.35 9.48
C ALA A 151 14.79 0.45 10.17
N PRO A 152 14.79 0.52 11.52
CA PRO A 152 13.90 1.40 12.25
C PRO A 152 14.47 2.82 12.38
N TYR A 153 13.60 3.81 12.26
CA TYR A 153 13.89 5.23 12.45
C TYR A 153 12.90 5.83 13.45
N ILE A 154 13.42 6.65 14.36
CA ILE A 154 12.63 7.34 15.37
C ILE A 154 12.50 8.79 14.95
N LEU A 155 11.29 9.19 14.55
CA LEU A 155 11.02 10.57 14.14
C LEU A 155 10.75 11.49 15.32
N MET A 156 10.25 10.95 16.41
CA MET A 156 10.08 11.70 17.65
C MET A 156 10.25 10.76 18.83
N ARG A 157 10.98 11.18 19.85
CA ARG A 157 11.24 10.35 21.02
C ARG A 157 9.92 10.02 21.76
N PHE A 158 9.67 8.73 21.98
CA PHE A 158 8.47 8.23 22.70
C PHE A 158 8.80 7.23 23.82
N TYR A 159 10.06 7.12 24.22
CA TYR A 159 10.55 6.20 25.25
C TYR A 159 11.21 6.93 26.41
N ALA A 160 11.30 6.25 27.56
CA ALA A 160 11.84 6.78 28.82
C ALA A 160 13.29 7.27 28.70
N THR A 161 13.69 8.20 29.57
CA THR A 161 15.04 8.78 29.53
C THR A 161 16.07 7.74 29.95
N GLY A 162 17.16 7.64 29.20
CA GLY A 162 18.20 6.63 29.42
C GLY A 162 17.99 5.32 28.64
N PHE A 163 16.78 5.05 28.12
CA PHE A 163 16.58 3.93 27.20
C PHE A 163 17.18 4.26 25.83
N LYS A 164 17.96 3.32 25.28
CA LYS A 164 18.56 3.42 23.95
C LYS A 164 18.12 2.21 23.13
N PRO A 165 17.12 2.34 22.24
CA PRO A 165 16.71 1.23 21.39
C PRO A 165 17.84 0.85 20.43
N ASN A 166 17.96 -0.44 20.13
CA ASN A 166 18.87 -0.91 19.10
C ASN A 166 18.27 -0.61 17.72
N LEU A 167 18.88 0.34 17.00
CA LEU A 167 18.46 0.78 15.67
C LEU A 167 19.10 -0.02 14.53
N SER A 168 19.81 -1.09 14.84
CA SER A 168 20.39 -1.95 13.80
C SER A 168 19.29 -2.57 12.95
N PRO A 169 19.51 -2.76 11.64
CA PRO A 169 18.57 -3.47 10.79
C PRO A 169 18.21 -4.85 11.32
N ARG A 170 16.95 -5.25 11.14
CA ARG A 170 16.42 -6.54 11.60
C ARG A 170 15.62 -7.22 10.49
N PRO A 171 15.57 -8.56 10.47
CA PRO A 171 14.75 -9.29 9.52
C PRO A 171 13.26 -9.07 9.81
N TRP A 172 12.44 -8.93 8.77
CA TRP A 172 10.98 -8.97 8.89
C TRP A 172 10.37 -9.78 7.75
N HIS A 173 9.41 -10.64 8.09
CA HIS A 173 8.87 -11.69 7.20
C HIS A 173 7.82 -11.21 6.20
N GLY A 174 7.36 -9.96 6.32
CA GLY A 174 6.22 -9.46 5.55
C GLY A 174 6.58 -8.90 4.18
N GLN A 175 5.55 -8.42 3.46
CA GLN A 175 5.72 -7.86 2.12
C GLN A 175 6.40 -6.48 2.19
N PRO A 176 7.54 -6.27 1.51
CA PRO A 176 8.28 -5.01 1.64
C PRO A 176 7.49 -3.78 1.22
N VAL A 177 6.69 -3.88 0.16
CA VAL A 177 5.85 -2.78 -0.35
C VAL A 177 4.85 -2.30 0.70
N HIS A 178 4.39 -3.19 1.60
CA HIS A 178 3.51 -2.80 2.71
C HIS A 178 4.25 -1.89 3.69
N MET A 179 5.50 -2.24 4.02
CA MET A 179 6.34 -1.42 4.89
C MET A 179 6.72 -0.10 4.22
N ILE A 180 7.02 -0.11 2.92
CA ILE A 180 7.24 1.12 2.14
C ILE A 180 6.01 2.01 2.19
N ARG A 181 4.80 1.47 1.95
CA ARG A 181 3.55 2.24 2.06
C ARG A 181 3.44 2.93 3.42
N ARG A 182 3.76 2.22 4.51
CA ARG A 182 3.79 2.79 5.86
C ARG A 182 4.81 3.91 5.97
N ALA A 183 6.02 3.72 5.45
CA ALA A 183 7.07 4.74 5.46
C ALA A 183 6.69 5.99 4.64
N LEU A 184 5.98 5.84 3.52
CA LEU A 184 5.51 6.96 2.70
C LEU A 184 4.56 7.89 3.47
N ILE A 185 3.80 7.38 4.43
CA ILE A 185 2.93 8.21 5.28
C ILE A 185 3.77 9.22 6.08
N ALA A 186 4.97 8.83 6.51
CA ALA A 186 5.85 9.68 7.29
C ALA A 186 6.30 10.93 6.52
N LEU A 187 6.36 10.90 5.18
CA LEU A 187 6.71 12.07 4.36
C LEU A 187 5.71 13.23 4.52
N GLY A 188 4.47 12.94 4.96
CA GLY A 188 3.48 13.97 5.28
C GLY A 188 3.62 14.58 6.68
N SER A 189 4.44 14.00 7.56
CA SER A 189 4.65 14.50 8.93
C SER A 189 5.71 15.59 8.99
N LEU A 190 5.53 16.61 9.84
CA LEU A 190 6.58 17.61 10.10
C LEU A 190 7.88 17.00 10.65
N ASN A 191 7.80 15.81 11.24
CA ASN A 191 8.94 15.09 11.80
C ASN A 191 9.71 14.25 10.76
N TYR A 192 9.30 14.23 9.47
CA TYR A 192 10.02 13.48 8.43
C TYR A 192 11.49 13.90 8.30
N ARG A 193 11.81 15.15 8.68
CA ARG A 193 13.18 15.71 8.66
C ARG A 193 14.17 14.97 9.56
N ASN A 194 13.67 14.10 10.46
CA ASN A 194 14.51 13.24 11.28
C ASN A 194 14.89 11.93 10.60
N LEU A 195 14.36 11.65 9.40
CA LEU A 195 14.90 10.61 8.51
C LEU A 195 16.22 11.10 7.90
N PRO A 196 17.21 10.21 7.68
CA PRO A 196 18.38 10.55 6.88
C PRO A 196 17.96 11.01 5.47
N ASP A 197 18.64 12.03 4.94
CA ASP A 197 18.31 12.64 3.64
C ASP A 197 18.19 11.58 2.54
N GLY A 198 19.19 10.70 2.41
CA GLY A 198 19.20 9.63 1.42
C GLY A 198 18.05 8.62 1.54
N VAL A 199 17.47 8.44 2.74
CA VAL A 199 16.26 7.61 2.92
C VAL A 199 15.04 8.41 2.50
N SER A 200 14.93 9.66 2.95
CA SER A 200 13.79 10.51 2.63
C SER A 200 13.68 10.79 1.13
N ASP A 201 14.80 10.98 0.44
CA ASP A 201 14.88 11.23 -1.01
C ASP A 201 14.40 9.99 -1.78
N LYS A 202 14.91 8.80 -1.43
CA LYS A 202 14.48 7.55 -2.05
C LYS A 202 13.01 7.24 -1.81
N LEU A 203 12.48 7.55 -0.62
CA LEU A 203 11.04 7.43 -0.35
C LEU A 203 10.22 8.40 -1.21
N ARG A 204 10.69 9.64 -1.44
CA ARG A 204 10.02 10.57 -2.37
C ARG A 204 10.06 10.04 -3.80
N THR A 205 11.20 9.53 -4.27
CA THR A 205 11.31 8.88 -5.58
C THR A 205 10.31 7.72 -5.71
N LEU A 206 10.22 6.83 -4.71
CA LEU A 206 9.24 5.74 -4.73
C LEU A 206 7.80 6.24 -4.74
N LEU A 207 7.48 7.31 -4.01
CA LEU A 207 6.14 7.92 -4.04
C LEU A 207 5.79 8.39 -5.45
N GLU A 208 6.71 9.09 -6.13
CA GLU A 208 6.52 9.55 -7.50
C GLU A 208 6.35 8.38 -8.47
N LEU A 209 7.20 7.35 -8.35
CA LEU A 209 7.14 6.18 -9.22
C LEU A 209 5.84 5.39 -9.03
N TYR A 210 5.38 5.20 -7.79
CA TYR A 210 4.14 4.47 -7.48
C TYR A 210 2.89 5.23 -7.90
N THR A 211 2.91 6.57 -7.88
CA THR A 211 1.78 7.42 -8.27
C THR A 211 1.73 7.77 -9.76
N ARG A 212 2.79 7.44 -10.51
CA ARG A 212 2.87 7.64 -11.96
C ARG A 212 1.73 6.92 -12.71
N PRO A 213 1.10 7.57 -13.70
CA PRO A 213 0.06 6.94 -14.52
C PRO A 213 0.61 5.76 -15.35
N PRO A 214 -0.24 4.77 -15.68
CA PRO A 214 0.16 3.68 -16.56
C PRO A 214 0.57 4.21 -17.95
N PRO A 215 1.48 3.54 -18.67
CA PRO A 215 1.84 3.91 -20.03
C PRO A 215 0.60 3.97 -20.94
N PRO A 216 0.47 5.00 -21.80
CA PRO A 216 -0.64 5.06 -22.74
C PRO A 216 -0.52 3.91 -23.74
N MET A 217 -1.63 3.21 -24.00
CA MET A 217 -1.69 2.24 -25.10
C MET A 217 -1.69 3.00 -26.42
N GLN A 218 -0.82 2.59 -27.35
CA GLN A 218 -0.98 3.03 -28.73
C GLN A 218 -2.23 2.36 -29.30
N GLU A 219 -3.23 3.17 -29.66
CA GLU A 219 -4.27 2.72 -30.56
C GLU A 219 -3.58 2.31 -31.86
N ARG A 220 -3.69 1.03 -32.22
CA ARG A 220 -3.28 0.63 -33.55
C ARG A 220 -4.19 1.39 -34.50
N ASP A 221 -3.63 2.25 -35.33
CA ASP A 221 -4.32 2.76 -36.50
C ASP A 221 -4.78 1.54 -37.28
N VAL A 222 -6.07 1.20 -37.16
CA VAL A 222 -6.74 0.24 -38.03
C VAL A 222 -6.91 0.95 -39.37
N ALA A 223 -5.80 1.22 -40.04
CA ALA A 223 -5.77 1.71 -41.40
C ALA A 223 -6.24 0.57 -42.30
N ALA A 224 -7.56 0.54 -42.51
CA ALA A 224 -8.25 0.11 -43.72
C ALA A 224 -7.56 -0.97 -44.58
N GLY A 225 -7.42 -2.18 -44.03
CA GLY A 225 -7.23 -3.39 -44.82
C GLY A 225 -8.58 -4.06 -45.04
N GLN A 226 -9.27 -3.74 -46.15
CA GLN A 226 -10.36 -4.59 -46.64
C GLN A 226 -9.80 -5.95 -47.05
N GLU A 227 -9.77 -6.92 -46.15
CA GLU A 227 -9.58 -8.32 -46.52
C GLU A 227 -10.90 -8.88 -47.06
N LYS A 228 -10.90 -9.13 -48.37
CA LYS A 228 -11.94 -9.92 -49.05
C LYS A 228 -11.97 -11.34 -48.46
N PRO A 229 -13.15 -11.97 -48.30
CA PRO A 229 -13.24 -13.32 -47.77
C PRO A 229 -12.69 -14.33 -48.79
N GLY A 230 -11.46 -14.77 -48.57
CA GLY A 230 -10.79 -15.82 -49.34
C GLY A 230 -11.09 -17.21 -48.77
N LYS A 231 -11.82 -17.99 -49.57
CA LYS A 231 -12.14 -19.43 -49.47
C LYS A 231 -11.36 -20.28 -48.46
N LEU A 232 -12.14 -20.97 -47.61
CA LEU A 232 -11.82 -22.25 -46.98
C LEU A 232 -11.17 -23.22 -47.98
N PHE A 233 -9.92 -23.62 -47.69
CA PHE A 233 -9.40 -24.91 -48.13
C PHE A 233 -9.32 -25.81 -46.90
N ARG A 234 -10.19 -26.82 -46.89
CA ARG A 234 -10.06 -28.03 -46.07
C ARG A 234 -9.01 -28.92 -46.72
N SER A 235 -8.02 -29.34 -45.95
CA SER A 235 -7.36 -30.62 -46.18
C SER A 235 -7.16 -31.28 -44.82
N ASN A 236 -7.87 -32.39 -44.63
CA ASN A 236 -7.52 -33.42 -43.66
C ASN A 236 -6.21 -34.07 -44.13
N ASP A 237 -5.31 -34.37 -43.20
CA ASP A 237 -4.70 -35.69 -43.11
C ASP A 237 -4.08 -35.88 -41.71
N ASP A 238 -4.30 -37.09 -41.19
CA ASP A 238 -4.07 -37.57 -39.84
C ASP A 238 -2.63 -38.10 -39.62
N LEU A 239 -2.37 -38.46 -38.35
CA LEU A 239 -1.30 -39.28 -37.73
C LEU A 239 0.01 -38.55 -37.33
N ASP A 240 0.62 -38.80 -36.16
CA ASP A 240 0.24 -39.49 -34.93
C ASP A 240 1.28 -39.15 -33.82
N THR A 241 0.85 -39.20 -32.57
CA THR A 241 1.56 -39.44 -31.29
C THR A 241 3.05 -39.08 -31.08
N SER A 242 3.35 -38.29 -30.03
CA SER A 242 3.70 -38.82 -28.69
C SER A 242 4.36 -37.79 -27.73
N THR A 243 3.89 -37.83 -26.48
CA THR A 243 4.60 -37.57 -25.20
C THR A 243 5.39 -36.27 -24.97
N ALA A 244 4.89 -35.42 -24.06
CA ALA A 244 5.57 -35.09 -22.79
C ALA A 244 4.65 -34.24 -21.88
N LYS A 245 4.21 -34.82 -20.78
CA LYS A 245 3.59 -34.11 -19.65
C LYS A 245 4.67 -33.26 -18.96
N ARG A 246 4.48 -31.95 -18.87
CA ARG A 246 5.20 -31.09 -17.93
C ARG A 246 4.18 -30.17 -17.27
N GLU A 247 3.87 -30.49 -16.02
CA GLU A 247 3.03 -29.68 -15.15
C GLU A 247 3.74 -28.36 -14.84
N LEU A 248 3.14 -27.25 -15.30
CA LEU A 248 3.48 -25.89 -14.90
C LEU A 248 2.36 -25.39 -14.01
N SER A 249 2.55 -25.53 -12.70
CA SER A 249 1.72 -24.91 -11.67
C SER A 249 2.06 -23.42 -11.60
N GLY A 250 1.25 -22.60 -12.28
CA GLY A 250 1.20 -21.15 -12.10
C GLY A 250 0.07 -20.74 -11.15
N PRO A 251 0.23 -19.67 -10.35
CA PRO A 251 -0.70 -19.33 -9.28
C PRO A 251 -2.03 -18.79 -9.81
N GLN A 252 -3.11 -19.33 -9.24
CA GLN A 252 -4.49 -18.98 -9.53
C GLN A 252 -4.78 -17.52 -9.16
N THR A 253 -5.40 -16.82 -10.12
CA THR A 253 -6.05 -15.52 -9.95
C THR A 253 -7.08 -15.55 -8.82
N PHE A 254 -6.78 -14.86 -7.72
CA PHE A 254 -7.68 -14.69 -6.58
C PHE A 254 -8.39 -13.33 -6.67
N LEU A 255 -9.47 -13.26 -7.45
CA LEU A 255 -10.42 -12.15 -7.41
C LEU A 255 -11.83 -12.71 -7.19
N SER A 256 -12.06 -13.16 -5.96
CA SER A 256 -13.39 -13.54 -5.49
C SER A 256 -13.61 -12.88 -4.12
N GLY A 257 -14.39 -11.79 -4.07
CA GLY A 257 -14.98 -11.36 -2.79
C GLY A 257 -15.09 -9.88 -2.46
N LEU A 258 -14.68 -8.93 -3.31
CA LEU A 258 -14.99 -7.50 -3.08
C LEU A 258 -16.20 -7.08 -3.91
N LYS A 259 -17.40 -7.35 -3.39
CA LYS A 259 -18.66 -6.81 -3.93
C LYS A 259 -18.77 -5.35 -3.47
N LEU A 260 -18.13 -4.44 -4.21
CA LEU A 260 -18.31 -2.99 -4.02
C LEU A 260 -19.65 -2.61 -4.65
N GLU A 261 -20.68 -2.39 -3.83
CA GLU A 261 -21.96 -1.86 -4.29
C GLU A 261 -21.76 -0.44 -4.85
N ARG A 262 -21.74 -0.31 -6.18
CA ARG A 262 -21.96 0.96 -6.88
C ARG A 262 -23.41 1.39 -6.64
N ARG A 263 -23.63 2.32 -5.73
CA ARG A 263 -24.87 3.11 -5.74
C ARG A 263 -24.77 4.15 -6.84
N GLY A 264 -25.52 3.91 -7.91
CA GLY A 264 -25.82 4.88 -8.95
C GLY A 264 -26.50 6.11 -8.36
N ARG A 265 -26.01 7.26 -8.78
CA ARG A 265 -26.52 8.59 -8.48
C ARG A 265 -27.61 8.89 -9.50
N GLU A 266 -28.87 8.87 -9.08
CA GLU A 266 -29.95 9.53 -9.82
C GLU A 266 -30.00 10.99 -9.41
N SER A 267 -29.88 11.84 -10.41
CA SER A 267 -29.98 13.29 -10.36
C SER A 267 -31.44 13.72 -10.41
N GLN A 268 -31.87 14.57 -9.48
CA GLN A 268 -32.85 15.64 -9.70
C GLN A 268 -32.94 16.53 -8.45
N GLY A 269 -32.91 17.84 -8.65
CA GLY A 269 -33.27 18.82 -7.61
C GLY A 269 -32.35 20.02 -7.52
N HIS A 270 -32.69 21.06 -8.29
CA HIS A 270 -32.31 22.47 -8.10
C HIS A 270 -32.45 22.90 -6.62
N THR A 271 -31.49 23.66 -6.09
CA THR A 271 -31.74 24.80 -5.17
C THR A 271 -30.47 25.62 -4.95
N ASP A 272 -30.70 26.90 -4.67
CA ASP A 272 -29.80 28.06 -4.66
C ASP A 272 -28.46 27.93 -3.94
N HIS A 273 -27.49 28.65 -4.50
CA HIS A 273 -26.27 29.07 -3.81
C HIS A 273 -26.62 30.03 -2.66
N SER A 274 -26.45 29.56 -1.42
CA SER A 274 -26.26 30.42 -0.25
C SER A 274 -24.95 30.01 0.42
N MET A 275 -23.94 30.87 0.34
CA MET A 275 -22.69 30.68 1.07
C MET A 275 -22.98 30.85 2.58
N SER A 276 -22.94 29.77 3.34
CA SER A 276 -23.06 29.85 4.80
C SER A 276 -21.82 30.51 5.39
N ALA A 277 -21.98 31.74 5.88
CA ALA A 277 -20.97 32.42 6.68
C ALA A 277 -20.78 31.65 8.00
N PHE A 278 -19.53 31.27 8.31
CA PHE A 278 -19.18 30.76 9.63
C PHE A 278 -19.02 31.93 10.60
N THR A 279 -19.75 31.87 11.71
CA THR A 279 -19.71 32.89 12.78
C THR A 279 -18.56 32.60 13.74
N LEU A 280 -17.63 33.55 13.91
CA LEU A 280 -16.53 33.47 14.86
C LEU A 280 -16.92 34.18 16.16
N GLY A 281 -17.86 33.58 16.90
CA GLY A 281 -18.34 34.12 18.18
C GLY A 281 -19.42 35.21 18.05
N PRO A 282 -20.00 35.65 19.19
CA PRO A 282 -21.28 36.36 19.20
C PRO A 282 -21.27 37.76 18.56
N GLU A 283 -20.11 38.33 18.22
CA GLU A 283 -20.00 39.74 17.81
C GLU A 283 -19.16 39.95 16.53
N CYS A 284 -18.78 38.89 15.80
CA CYS A 284 -17.94 39.06 14.61
C CYS A 284 -18.18 37.99 13.54
N THR A 285 -18.56 38.43 12.33
CA THR A 285 -18.67 37.54 11.17
C THR A 285 -17.34 37.46 10.42
N ALA A 286 -17.15 36.41 9.62
CA ALA A 286 -15.96 36.27 8.78
C ALA A 286 -15.75 37.46 7.82
N LEU A 287 -16.82 38.14 7.41
CA LEU A 287 -16.75 39.34 6.56
C LEU A 287 -16.21 40.55 7.32
N ASP A 288 -16.54 40.68 8.62
CA ASP A 288 -16.01 41.74 9.47
C ASP A 288 -14.50 41.59 9.67
N ALA A 289 -14.03 40.35 9.89
CA ALA A 289 -12.60 40.06 10.01
C ALA A 289 -11.81 40.40 8.72
N ILE A 290 -12.38 40.11 7.55
CA ILE A 290 -11.76 40.43 6.26
C ILE A 290 -11.70 41.96 6.05
N SER A 291 -12.77 42.67 6.42
CA SER A 291 -12.82 44.14 6.35
C SER A 291 -11.78 44.82 7.25
N MET A 292 -11.55 44.30 8.46
CA MET A 292 -10.53 44.81 9.38
C MET A 292 -9.10 44.64 8.84
N VAL A 293 -8.81 43.54 8.15
CA VAL A 293 -7.48 43.28 7.56
C VAL A 293 -7.23 44.19 6.35
N MET A 294 -8.26 44.44 5.53
CA MET A 294 -8.14 45.34 4.36
C MET A 294 -7.97 46.81 4.79
N SER A 295 -8.66 47.25 5.85
CA SER A 295 -8.55 48.62 6.35
C SER A 295 -7.17 48.95 6.95
N ARG A 296 -6.50 47.97 7.60
CA ARG A 296 -5.13 48.15 8.11
C ARG A 296 -4.07 48.27 7.01
N ARG A 297 -4.34 47.75 5.80
CA ARG A 297 -3.41 47.81 4.67
C ARG A 297 -3.39 49.17 3.97
N GLN A 298 -4.43 49.99 4.12
CA GLN A 298 -4.52 51.32 3.52
C GLN A 298 -3.94 52.45 4.39
N GLN A 299 -3.52 52.16 5.63
CA GLN A 299 -2.88 53.14 6.52
C GLN A 299 -1.34 53.06 6.51
N ILE A 300 -0.75 52.17 5.69
CA ILE A 300 0.71 51.95 5.61
C ILE A 300 1.24 52.26 4.19
N LEU A 301 0.46 52.95 3.37
CA LEU A 301 0.86 53.53 2.09
C LEU A 301 0.45 55.00 2.07
#